data_AF-G9ZRT7-F1
#
_entry.id   AF-G9ZRT7-F1
#
_cell.length_a   1.000
_cell.length_b   1.000
_cell.length_c   1.000
_cell.angle_alpha   90.00
_cell.angle_beta   90.00
_cell.angle_gamma   90.00
#
_symmetry.space_group_name_H-M   'P 1'
#
loop_
_entity.id
_entity.type
_entity.pdbx_description
1 polymer ?
#
loop_
_entity_poly.entity_id
_entity_poly.type
_entity_poly.pdbx_seq_one_letter_code
_entity_poly.pdbx_strand_id
1 'polypeptide(L)'
;MANNDNYDVNTFDFAFDENGNDGFNSQDDLGIFLNHVSKPLAPSITESFQDVPKRYGGVYLGTDYGEKEFDIPITCFCTTRDEYNERIKTLTNVLVNTSSDADTEYPLRFNDDPDVTYYGHFTSIPTPTFINEGVQDFQTTLVFMLADPRGFLPQKEIKITDNDQQIIPEGNTEVDPIIHIIPKTDLYYVGYETNDDYVAVGYNVDDGDTTTDSDGNVTVMGQSQTQQVDDPCNSLATWIQCSENTQAFPIYKGELDGKSAATGTSIMVAKDKDDHYEWGSRGKHKNFYGPAVMHNGLPKITPYWKVSVRLHHVKRMKNERAMGKIEAYLLDNNGNVCGRMGIEDYSMGRYPRAFIQLGNNFDSSNSDSYLTLLFDEGNGQQKQNEATKHVKVSYTKTVTVKKKTAKKKKTTKKKK
;
A
#
# COMPACT_ATOMS: atom_id res chain seq x y z
N MET A 1 10.63 -44.91 -22.03
CA MET A 1 9.21 -45.28 -21.88
C MET A 1 8.45 -43.98 -22.02
N ALA A 2 8.17 -43.59 -23.28
CA ALA A 2 6.84 -43.56 -23.92
C ALA A 2 6.10 -42.26 -23.47
N ASN A 3 5.72 -41.30 -24.32
CA ASN A 3 5.29 -41.34 -25.71
C ASN A 3 5.99 -40.27 -26.57
N ASN A 4 6.28 -40.64 -27.82
CA ASN A 4 6.55 -39.72 -28.90
C ASN A 4 5.22 -39.59 -29.64
N ASP A 5 4.31 -38.77 -29.11
CA ASP A 5 3.01 -38.56 -29.74
C ASP A 5 3.24 -37.76 -31.02
N ASN A 6 2.95 -38.40 -32.16
CA ASN A 6 2.87 -37.76 -33.46
C ASN A 6 1.72 -36.74 -33.40
N TYR A 7 2.01 -35.51 -33.01
CA TYR A 7 1.09 -34.40 -33.27
C TYR A 7 0.99 -34.27 -34.79
N ASP A 8 -0.18 -34.62 -35.34
CA ASP A 8 -0.48 -34.35 -36.73
C ASP A 8 -0.57 -32.82 -36.88
N VAL A 9 0.45 -32.23 -37.50
CA VAL A 9 0.64 -30.77 -37.61
C VAL A 9 -0.53 -30.04 -38.28
N ASN A 10 -1.44 -30.78 -38.93
CA ASN A 10 -2.64 -30.24 -39.57
C ASN A 10 -3.90 -30.50 -38.74
N THR A 11 -3.83 -30.29 -37.43
CA THR A 11 -4.98 -30.42 -36.52
C THR A 11 -5.00 -29.28 -35.52
N PHE A 12 -6.15 -29.06 -34.88
CA PHE A 12 -6.29 -28.14 -33.76
C PHE A 12 -7.03 -28.82 -32.60
N ASP A 13 -6.73 -28.37 -31.39
CA ASP A 13 -7.44 -28.75 -30.18
C ASP A 13 -8.33 -27.58 -29.72
N PHE A 14 -9.55 -27.88 -29.27
CA PHE A 14 -10.54 -26.89 -28.86
C PHE A 14 -11.20 -27.25 -27.52
N ALA A 15 -11.55 -26.23 -26.73
CA ALA A 15 -12.30 -26.35 -25.47
C ALA A 15 -11.68 -27.30 -24.43
N PHE A 16 -10.35 -27.30 -24.32
CA PHE A 16 -9.58 -28.07 -23.32
C PHE A 16 -9.42 -27.32 -21.99
N ASP A 17 -9.06 -28.04 -20.93
CA ASP A 17 -8.78 -27.49 -19.59
C ASP A 17 -7.37 -26.87 -19.48
N GLU A 18 -7.02 -26.30 -18.33
CA GLU A 18 -5.70 -25.69 -18.08
C GLU A 18 -4.51 -26.67 -18.26
N ASN A 19 -4.77 -27.98 -18.20
CA ASN A 19 -3.77 -29.03 -18.37
C ASN A 19 -3.72 -29.57 -19.82
N GLY A 20 -4.57 -29.05 -20.71
CA GLY A 20 -4.71 -29.53 -22.09
C GLY A 20 -5.53 -30.81 -22.24
N ASN A 21 -6.34 -31.18 -21.23
CA ASN A 21 -7.21 -32.36 -21.22
C ASN A 21 -8.67 -31.98 -21.48
N ASP A 22 -9.53 -33.00 -21.69
CA ASP A 22 -10.99 -32.87 -21.83
C ASP A 22 -11.48 -31.97 -22.99
N GLY A 23 -10.60 -31.64 -23.94
CA GLY A 23 -10.95 -30.94 -25.17
C GLY A 23 -11.30 -31.86 -26.34
N PHE A 24 -11.56 -31.25 -27.49
CA PHE A 24 -11.83 -31.92 -28.76
C PHE A 24 -10.68 -31.72 -29.73
N ASN A 25 -10.12 -32.81 -30.26
CA ASN A 25 -9.21 -32.77 -31.37
C ASN A 25 -9.98 -32.74 -32.71
N SER A 26 -9.53 -31.88 -33.63
CA SER A 26 -10.21 -31.68 -34.92
C SER A 26 -10.31 -32.97 -35.73
N GLN A 27 -9.28 -33.82 -35.75
CA GLN A 27 -9.27 -35.03 -36.55
C GLN A 27 -9.85 -36.23 -35.80
N ASP A 28 -9.41 -36.47 -34.57
CA ASP A 28 -9.76 -37.69 -33.85
C ASP A 28 -11.21 -37.67 -33.33
N ASP A 29 -11.67 -36.52 -32.81
CA ASP A 29 -13.01 -36.40 -32.24
C ASP A 29 -14.03 -35.86 -33.24
N LEU A 30 -13.64 -34.84 -34.01
CA LEU A 30 -14.56 -34.17 -34.94
C LEU A 30 -14.52 -34.79 -36.36
N GLY A 31 -13.45 -35.50 -36.74
CA GLY A 31 -13.27 -36.08 -38.08
C GLY A 31 -13.03 -35.05 -39.17
N ILE A 32 -12.31 -33.99 -38.82
CA ILE A 32 -12.08 -32.82 -39.63
C ILE A 32 -10.60 -32.66 -39.87
N PHE A 33 -10.27 -32.50 -41.14
CA PHE A 33 -8.91 -32.22 -41.58
C PHE A 33 -8.74 -30.72 -41.75
N LEU A 34 -7.73 -30.19 -41.08
CA LEU A 34 -7.36 -28.79 -41.21
C LEU A 34 -6.68 -28.58 -42.57
N ASN A 35 -7.21 -27.67 -43.37
CA ASN A 35 -6.45 -27.14 -44.50
C ASN A 35 -5.50 -26.05 -43.99
N HIS A 36 -4.65 -25.49 -44.86
CA HIS A 36 -3.70 -24.46 -44.45
C HIS A 36 -4.40 -23.24 -43.81
N VAL A 37 -4.12 -22.98 -42.52
CA VAL A 37 -4.61 -21.81 -41.78
C VAL A 37 -3.64 -20.65 -41.96
N SER A 38 -4.07 -19.60 -42.63
CA SER A 38 -3.30 -18.36 -42.74
C SER A 38 -3.57 -17.45 -41.53
N LYS A 39 -2.75 -17.59 -40.48
CA LYS A 39 -2.85 -16.76 -39.26
C LYS A 39 -2.60 -15.28 -39.63
N PRO A 40 -3.54 -14.34 -39.40
CA PRO A 40 -3.34 -12.94 -39.67
C PRO A 40 -2.19 -12.37 -38.84
N LEU A 41 -1.44 -11.47 -39.46
CA LEU A 41 -0.25 -10.84 -38.86
C LEU A 41 -0.61 -9.83 -37.77
N ALA A 42 -1.78 -9.20 -37.86
CA ALA A 42 -2.24 -8.18 -36.94
C ALA A 42 -3.76 -8.32 -36.70
N PRO A 43 -4.25 -7.89 -35.53
CA PRO A 43 -5.68 -7.67 -35.33
C PRO A 43 -6.20 -6.49 -36.19
N SER A 44 -7.51 -6.24 -36.10
CA SER A 44 -8.09 -5.01 -36.65
C SER A 44 -7.43 -3.76 -36.04
N ILE A 45 -7.08 -2.78 -36.88
CA ILE A 45 -6.38 -1.56 -36.47
C ILE A 45 -7.28 -0.38 -36.77
N THR A 46 -7.64 0.38 -35.74
CA THR A 46 -8.41 1.62 -35.87
C THR A 46 -7.56 2.80 -35.42
N GLU A 47 -7.29 3.73 -36.33
CA GLU A 47 -6.54 4.94 -36.00
C GLU A 47 -7.46 6.04 -35.48
N SER A 48 -7.04 6.70 -34.40
CA SER A 48 -7.66 7.91 -33.88
C SER A 48 -6.96 9.13 -34.48
N PHE A 49 -7.66 9.85 -35.35
CA PHE A 49 -7.12 10.99 -36.09
C PHE A 49 -8.06 12.19 -36.02
N GLN A 50 -7.50 13.37 -35.76
CA GLN A 50 -8.24 14.62 -35.72
C GLN A 50 -7.79 15.58 -36.82
N ASP A 51 -8.70 15.90 -37.73
CA ASP A 51 -8.48 16.95 -38.73
C ASP A 51 -8.51 18.35 -38.09
N VAL A 52 -7.50 19.16 -38.41
CA VAL A 52 -7.44 20.56 -37.99
C VAL A 52 -7.72 21.45 -39.21
N PRO A 53 -8.84 22.21 -39.24
CA PRO A 53 -9.18 23.04 -40.38
C PRO A 53 -8.06 24.02 -40.77
N LYS A 54 -7.78 24.12 -42.08
CA LYS A 54 -6.75 25.00 -42.67
C LYS A 54 -5.29 24.64 -42.32
N ARG A 55 -5.03 23.45 -41.79
CA ARG A 55 -3.68 22.88 -41.66
C ARG A 55 -3.51 21.76 -42.69
N TYR A 56 -2.31 21.63 -43.26
CA TYR A 56 -1.96 20.46 -44.05
C TYR A 56 -1.68 19.29 -43.09
N GLY A 57 -2.51 18.25 -43.16
CA GLY A 57 -2.50 17.12 -42.22
C GLY A 57 -3.25 17.40 -40.90
N GLY A 58 -3.66 16.32 -40.25
CA GLY A 58 -4.30 16.31 -38.93
C GLY A 58 -3.34 15.93 -37.81
N VAL A 59 -3.90 15.68 -36.62
CA VAL A 59 -3.20 15.25 -35.42
C VAL A 59 -3.53 13.78 -35.18
N TYR A 60 -2.51 12.93 -35.12
CA TYR A 60 -2.64 11.54 -34.71
C TYR A 60 -2.77 11.48 -33.18
N LEU A 61 -3.83 10.81 -32.71
CA LEU A 61 -4.20 10.72 -31.29
C LEU A 61 -3.96 9.32 -30.71
N GLY A 62 -3.61 8.34 -31.54
CA GLY A 62 -3.33 6.97 -31.12
C GLY A 62 -3.93 5.94 -32.09
N THR A 63 -3.70 4.68 -31.78
CA THR A 63 -4.22 3.53 -32.52
C THR A 63 -4.79 2.54 -31.52
N ASP A 64 -6.01 2.11 -31.78
CA ASP A 64 -6.67 1.05 -31.04
C ASP A 64 -6.55 -0.26 -31.84
N TYR A 65 -6.08 -1.31 -31.16
CA TYR A 65 -6.06 -2.66 -31.70
C TYR A 65 -7.33 -3.38 -31.23
N GLY A 66 -8.15 -3.82 -32.18
CA GLY A 66 -9.39 -4.53 -31.90
C GLY A 66 -9.23 -6.04 -31.93
N GLU A 67 -10.33 -6.70 -32.24
CA GLU A 67 -10.44 -8.17 -32.30
C GLU A 67 -9.56 -8.74 -33.43
N LYS A 68 -9.20 -10.02 -33.27
CA LYS A 68 -8.51 -10.82 -34.29
C LYS A 68 -9.40 -11.98 -34.72
N GLU A 69 -9.40 -12.28 -36.01
CA GLU A 69 -10.17 -13.40 -36.56
C GLU A 69 -9.23 -14.43 -37.20
N PHE A 70 -9.51 -15.71 -37.01
CA PHE A 70 -8.88 -16.81 -37.73
C PHE A 70 -9.88 -17.44 -38.68
N ASP A 71 -9.54 -17.44 -39.96
CA ASP A 71 -10.20 -18.26 -40.97
C ASP A 71 -9.59 -19.66 -40.94
N ILE A 72 -10.38 -20.63 -40.48
CA ILE A 72 -9.98 -22.03 -40.30
C ILE A 72 -10.63 -22.86 -41.42
N PRO A 73 -9.99 -23.00 -42.58
CA PRO A 73 -10.52 -23.82 -43.67
C PRO A 73 -10.41 -25.29 -43.29
N ILE A 74 -11.51 -26.02 -43.45
CA ILE A 74 -11.62 -27.42 -43.09
C ILE A 74 -12.13 -28.28 -44.24
N THR A 75 -11.72 -29.55 -44.23
CA THR A 75 -12.25 -30.59 -45.11
C THR A 75 -12.76 -31.75 -44.25
N CYS A 76 -13.97 -32.23 -44.54
CA CYS A 76 -14.51 -33.42 -43.89
C CYS A 76 -14.82 -34.46 -44.96
N PHE A 77 -14.27 -35.67 -44.78
CA PHE A 77 -14.52 -36.81 -45.65
C PHE A 77 -15.65 -37.65 -45.04
N CYS A 78 -16.67 -37.94 -45.83
CA CYS A 78 -17.85 -38.68 -45.39
C CYS A 78 -18.16 -39.77 -46.43
N THR A 79 -18.21 -41.02 -46.00
CA THR A 79 -18.47 -42.15 -46.91
C THR A 79 -19.96 -42.29 -47.20
N THR A 80 -20.81 -41.94 -46.22
CA THR A 80 -22.28 -42.09 -46.32
C THR A 80 -23.02 -40.81 -45.96
N ARG A 81 -24.29 -40.72 -46.37
CA ARG A 81 -25.18 -39.59 -46.01
C ARG A 81 -25.46 -39.54 -44.51
N ASP A 82 -25.53 -40.69 -43.85
CA ASP A 82 -25.78 -40.75 -42.41
C ASP A 82 -24.57 -40.24 -41.64
N GLU A 83 -23.35 -40.64 -42.05
CA GLU A 83 -22.09 -40.12 -41.50
C GLU A 83 -21.98 -38.60 -41.68
N TYR A 84 -22.34 -38.08 -42.86
CA TYR A 84 -22.41 -36.62 -43.08
C TYR A 84 -23.35 -35.93 -42.07
N ASN A 85 -24.55 -36.46 -41.89
CA ASN A 85 -25.52 -35.89 -40.96
C ASN A 85 -25.04 -35.96 -39.50
N GLU A 86 -24.32 -37.01 -39.13
CA GLU A 86 -23.72 -37.17 -37.81
C GLU A 86 -22.59 -36.15 -37.59
N ARG A 87 -21.66 -36.02 -38.54
CA ARG A 87 -20.55 -35.05 -38.49
C ARG A 87 -21.05 -33.63 -38.35
N ILE A 88 -22.07 -33.23 -39.12
CA ILE A 88 -22.67 -31.89 -39.02
C ILE A 88 -23.32 -31.66 -37.65
N LYS A 89 -23.98 -32.66 -37.07
CA LYS A 89 -24.56 -32.55 -35.72
C LYS A 89 -23.48 -32.39 -34.66
N THR A 90 -22.43 -33.20 -34.71
CA THR A 90 -21.30 -33.12 -33.78
C THR A 90 -20.63 -31.75 -33.88
N LEU A 91 -20.35 -31.29 -35.09
CA LEU A 91 -19.81 -29.95 -35.34
C LEU A 91 -20.67 -28.84 -34.76
N THR A 92 -21.97 -28.90 -35.00
CA THR A 92 -22.90 -27.89 -34.49
C THR A 92 -22.95 -27.92 -32.96
N ASN A 93 -22.95 -29.10 -32.35
CA ASN A 93 -23.01 -29.24 -30.90
C ASN A 93 -21.75 -28.73 -30.19
N VAL A 94 -20.56 -28.89 -30.80
CA VAL A 94 -19.28 -28.51 -30.19
C VAL A 94 -18.94 -27.05 -30.45
N LEU A 95 -19.19 -26.54 -31.66
CA LEU A 95 -18.72 -25.21 -32.06
C LEU A 95 -19.73 -24.09 -31.81
N VAL A 96 -21.02 -24.41 -31.61
CA VAL A 96 -22.05 -23.39 -31.36
C VAL A 96 -22.20 -23.17 -29.86
N ASN A 97 -21.85 -21.96 -29.41
CA ASN A 97 -22.17 -21.52 -28.06
C ASN A 97 -23.70 -21.49 -27.89
N THR A 98 -24.21 -22.27 -26.94
CA THR A 98 -25.63 -22.25 -26.60
C THR A 98 -25.94 -21.11 -25.65
N SER A 99 -27.22 -20.84 -25.38
CA SER A 99 -27.63 -19.73 -24.50
C SER A 99 -27.10 -19.82 -23.06
N SER A 100 -26.63 -20.99 -22.61
CA SER A 100 -25.98 -21.13 -21.30
C SER A 100 -24.54 -20.60 -21.27
N ASP A 101 -23.91 -20.44 -22.44
CA ASP A 101 -22.48 -20.16 -22.61
C ASP A 101 -22.25 -18.97 -23.56
N ALA A 102 -23.23 -18.06 -23.63
CA ALA A 102 -23.22 -16.94 -24.57
C ALA A 102 -22.05 -15.97 -24.37
N ASP A 103 -21.51 -15.90 -23.15
CA ASP A 103 -20.41 -15.01 -22.78
C ASP A 103 -19.09 -15.77 -22.56
N THR A 104 -19.01 -17.05 -22.97
CA THR A 104 -17.85 -17.92 -22.73
C THR A 104 -16.93 -17.96 -23.95
N GLU A 105 -15.65 -17.65 -23.72
CA GLU A 105 -14.56 -17.92 -24.66
C GLU A 105 -13.87 -19.24 -24.30
N TYR A 106 -13.51 -20.01 -25.33
CA TYR A 106 -12.88 -21.31 -25.20
C TYR A 106 -11.46 -21.28 -25.75
N PRO A 107 -10.55 -22.09 -25.18
CA PRO A 107 -9.19 -22.19 -25.68
C PRO A 107 -9.14 -22.96 -27.01
N LEU A 108 -8.29 -22.47 -27.91
CA LEU A 108 -7.94 -23.05 -29.20
C LEU A 108 -6.42 -23.12 -29.30
N ARG A 109 -5.89 -24.29 -29.65
CA ARG A 109 -4.47 -24.51 -29.90
C ARG A 109 -4.30 -25.17 -31.26
N PHE A 110 -3.39 -24.64 -32.08
CA PHE A 110 -3.02 -25.29 -33.33
C PHE A 110 -1.83 -26.20 -33.09
N ASN A 111 -1.89 -27.44 -33.61
CA ASN A 111 -0.84 -28.43 -33.36
C ASN A 111 0.44 -28.19 -34.18
N ASP A 112 0.45 -27.17 -35.06
CA ASP A 112 1.66 -26.62 -35.68
C ASP A 112 2.48 -25.71 -34.76
N ASP A 113 1.84 -25.18 -33.70
CA ASP A 113 2.43 -24.30 -32.69
C ASP A 113 1.80 -24.59 -31.31
N PRO A 114 2.15 -25.75 -30.69
CA PRO A 114 1.45 -26.27 -29.53
C PRO A 114 1.70 -25.49 -28.23
N ASP A 115 2.69 -24.60 -28.22
CA ASP A 115 2.99 -23.78 -27.05
C ASP A 115 2.08 -22.55 -26.95
N VAL A 116 1.33 -22.21 -28.00
CA VAL A 116 0.49 -21.01 -28.04
C VAL A 116 -0.99 -21.37 -27.98
N THR A 117 -1.67 -20.88 -26.95
CA THR A 117 -3.12 -21.00 -26.78
C THR A 117 -3.80 -19.67 -27.09
N TYR A 118 -4.90 -19.72 -27.82
CA TYR A 118 -5.76 -18.59 -28.15
C TYR A 118 -7.11 -18.75 -27.45
N TYR A 119 -7.69 -17.66 -26.96
CA TYR A 119 -9.04 -17.69 -26.36
C TYR A 119 -10.01 -16.93 -27.27
N GLY A 120 -11.17 -17.53 -27.51
CA GLY A 120 -12.17 -16.95 -28.40
C GLY A 120 -13.38 -17.83 -28.59
N HIS A 121 -14.16 -17.55 -29.62
CA HIS A 121 -15.36 -18.31 -29.96
C HIS A 121 -15.60 -18.33 -31.47
N PHE A 122 -16.41 -19.28 -31.96
CA PHE A 122 -16.78 -19.33 -33.37
C PHE A 122 -17.93 -18.35 -33.66
N THR A 123 -17.74 -17.46 -34.63
CA THR A 123 -18.77 -16.48 -35.05
C THR A 123 -19.51 -16.89 -36.31
N SER A 124 -18.89 -17.76 -37.11
CA SER A 124 -19.50 -18.27 -38.34
C SER A 124 -19.16 -19.73 -38.56
N ILE A 125 -20.22 -20.53 -38.79
CA ILE A 125 -20.15 -21.91 -39.27
C ILE A 125 -20.92 -21.95 -40.60
N PRO A 126 -20.26 -21.63 -41.72
CA PRO A 126 -20.94 -21.49 -43.01
C PRO A 126 -21.50 -22.82 -43.52
N THR A 127 -22.49 -22.72 -44.41
CA THR A 127 -23.05 -23.90 -45.08
C THR A 127 -21.96 -24.66 -45.84
N PRO A 128 -21.84 -25.99 -45.63
CA PRO A 128 -20.88 -26.82 -46.35
C PRO A 128 -20.98 -26.72 -47.87
N THR A 129 -19.85 -26.65 -48.55
CA THR A 129 -19.75 -26.82 -50.01
C THR A 129 -19.20 -28.20 -50.32
N PHE A 130 -19.95 -29.01 -51.08
CA PHE A 130 -19.49 -30.35 -51.48
C PHE A 130 -18.34 -30.27 -52.48
N ILE A 131 -17.33 -31.14 -52.31
CA ILE A 131 -16.10 -31.11 -53.11
C ILE A 131 -16.35 -31.59 -54.55
N ASN A 132 -17.15 -32.64 -54.71
CA ASN A 132 -17.55 -33.16 -56.01
C ASN A 132 -19.06 -33.44 -56.05
N GLU A 133 -19.62 -33.53 -57.25
CA GLU A 133 -21.01 -33.91 -57.45
C GLU A 133 -21.20 -35.41 -57.14
N GLY A 134 -22.16 -35.73 -56.26
CA GLY A 134 -22.49 -37.12 -55.89
C GLY A 134 -21.71 -37.72 -54.71
N VAL A 135 -20.68 -37.05 -54.19
CA VAL A 135 -20.00 -37.43 -52.94
C VAL A 135 -20.57 -36.66 -51.74
N GLN A 136 -20.28 -37.12 -50.53
CA GLN A 136 -20.71 -36.46 -49.28
C GLN A 136 -19.59 -35.64 -48.63
N ASP A 137 -18.39 -35.65 -49.22
CA ASP A 137 -17.25 -34.86 -48.76
C ASP A 137 -17.52 -33.38 -48.96
N PHE A 138 -17.19 -32.59 -47.94
CA PHE A 138 -17.44 -31.15 -47.95
C PHE A 138 -16.27 -30.35 -47.41
N GLN A 139 -16.25 -29.08 -47.80
CA GLN A 139 -15.37 -28.06 -47.29
C GLN A 139 -16.18 -26.89 -46.75
N THR A 140 -15.64 -26.25 -45.72
CA THR A 140 -16.16 -24.98 -45.20
C THR A 140 -15.01 -24.23 -44.50
N THR A 141 -15.23 -22.97 -44.15
CA THR A 141 -14.26 -22.16 -43.39
C THR A 141 -14.92 -21.72 -42.11
N LEU A 142 -14.43 -22.21 -40.98
CA LEU A 142 -14.88 -21.79 -39.67
C LEU A 142 -14.22 -20.45 -39.35
N VAL A 143 -14.97 -19.50 -38.79
CA VAL A 143 -14.41 -18.21 -38.36
C VAL A 143 -14.33 -18.19 -36.84
N PHE A 144 -13.12 -18.09 -36.32
CA PHE A 144 -12.85 -18.03 -34.89
C PHE A 144 -12.41 -16.62 -34.50
N MET A 145 -13.15 -15.97 -33.62
CA MET A 145 -12.92 -14.60 -33.19
C MET A 145 -12.31 -14.57 -31.80
N LEU A 146 -11.29 -13.76 -31.63
CA LEU A 146 -10.59 -13.53 -30.37
C LEU A 146 -10.88 -12.10 -29.91
N ALA A 147 -11.49 -11.95 -28.73
CA ALA A 147 -11.62 -10.65 -28.09
C ALA A 147 -10.24 -10.12 -27.64
N ASP A 148 -9.41 -10.99 -27.08
CA ASP A 148 -7.99 -10.71 -26.85
C ASP A 148 -7.16 -11.22 -28.05
N PRO A 149 -6.56 -10.34 -28.87
CA PRO A 149 -5.87 -10.73 -30.09
C PRO A 149 -4.53 -11.44 -29.85
N ARG A 150 -4.10 -11.60 -28.59
CA ARG A 150 -2.81 -12.18 -28.20
C ARG A 150 -2.87 -13.71 -28.14
N GLY A 151 -1.73 -14.33 -28.39
CA GLY A 151 -1.50 -15.75 -28.09
C GLY A 151 -0.85 -15.88 -26.72
N PHE A 152 -1.32 -16.82 -25.91
CA PHE A 152 -0.87 -17.03 -24.54
C PHE A 152 0.09 -18.22 -24.49
N LEU A 153 1.30 -17.96 -23.98
CA LEU A 153 2.28 -18.99 -23.65
C LEU A 153 1.92 -19.65 -22.31
N PRO A 154 2.47 -20.85 -22.00
CA PRO A 154 2.19 -21.52 -20.75
C PRO A 154 2.63 -20.68 -19.55
N GLN A 155 1.81 -20.68 -18.49
CA GLN A 155 2.13 -19.96 -17.26
C GLN A 155 3.43 -20.51 -16.64
N LYS A 156 4.30 -19.60 -16.21
CA LYS A 156 5.54 -19.94 -15.51
C LYS A 156 5.52 -19.45 -14.09
N GLU A 157 5.76 -20.36 -13.14
CA GLU A 157 6.02 -20.00 -11.75
C GLU A 157 7.49 -19.64 -11.58
N ILE A 158 7.75 -18.37 -11.26
CA ILE A 158 9.11 -17.87 -11.02
C ILE A 158 9.27 -17.65 -9.53
N LYS A 159 10.27 -18.33 -8.95
CA LYS A 159 10.64 -18.14 -7.56
C LYS A 159 11.47 -16.87 -7.42
N ILE A 160 11.08 -16.01 -6.47
CA ILE A 160 11.88 -14.85 -6.06
C ILE A 160 13.04 -15.36 -5.17
N THR A 161 14.27 -15.17 -5.62
CA THR A 161 15.49 -15.63 -4.92
C THR A 161 16.26 -14.52 -4.24
N ASP A 162 16.06 -13.28 -4.69
CA ASP A 162 16.83 -12.12 -4.25
C ASP A 162 15.88 -10.95 -3.90
N ASN A 163 16.37 -10.03 -3.07
CA ASN A 163 15.58 -8.86 -2.64
C ASN A 163 15.28 -7.90 -3.80
N ASP A 164 16.18 -7.85 -4.78
CA ASP A 164 16.01 -7.09 -6.02
C ASP A 164 16.23 -8.08 -7.18
N GLN A 165 15.14 -8.47 -7.83
CA GLN A 165 15.14 -9.43 -8.92
C GLN A 165 14.35 -8.89 -10.09
N GLN A 166 15.04 -8.65 -11.20
CA GLN A 166 14.40 -8.31 -12.46
C GLN A 166 13.87 -9.58 -13.14
N ILE A 167 12.58 -9.58 -13.47
CA ILE A 167 11.92 -10.67 -14.19
C ILE A 167 11.52 -10.15 -15.57
N ILE A 168 11.97 -10.83 -16.62
CA ILE A 168 11.64 -10.51 -18.01
C ILE A 168 10.73 -11.62 -18.55
N PRO A 169 9.47 -11.33 -18.91
CA PRO A 169 8.58 -12.29 -19.56
C PRO A 169 9.19 -12.81 -20.87
N GLU A 170 8.96 -14.07 -21.21
CA GLU A 170 9.47 -14.67 -22.46
C GLU A 170 8.66 -14.25 -23.70
N GLY A 171 7.44 -13.73 -23.49
CA GLY A 171 6.61 -13.21 -24.56
C GLY A 171 7.13 -11.90 -25.16
N ASN A 172 6.49 -11.47 -26.23
CA ASN A 172 6.80 -10.23 -26.95
C ASN A 172 5.83 -9.08 -26.65
N THR A 173 4.83 -9.31 -25.79
CA THR A 173 3.84 -8.33 -25.36
C THR A 173 3.96 -8.04 -23.88
N GLU A 174 3.40 -6.91 -23.44
CA GLU A 174 3.19 -6.63 -22.03
C GLU A 174 2.30 -7.70 -21.39
N VAL A 175 2.61 -8.04 -20.13
CA VAL A 175 1.89 -9.04 -19.34
C VAL A 175 1.58 -8.45 -17.97
N ASP A 176 0.42 -8.80 -17.43
CA ASP A 176 0.03 -8.45 -16.06
C ASP A 176 0.38 -9.62 -15.12
N PRO A 177 1.47 -9.53 -14.33
CA PRO A 177 1.90 -10.66 -13.50
C PRO A 177 0.97 -10.84 -12.30
N ILE A 178 0.65 -12.09 -11.98
CA ILE A 178 0.01 -12.45 -10.70
C ILE A 178 1.11 -12.70 -9.67
N ILE A 179 1.20 -11.84 -8.67
CA ILE A 179 2.24 -11.91 -7.63
C ILE A 179 1.64 -12.45 -6.34
N HIS A 180 2.03 -13.67 -5.96
CA HIS A 180 1.66 -14.29 -4.69
C HIS A 180 2.83 -14.29 -3.71
N ILE A 181 2.60 -13.72 -2.52
CA ILE A 181 3.62 -13.59 -1.48
C ILE A 181 3.09 -14.23 -0.20
N ILE A 182 3.70 -15.36 0.19
CA ILE A 182 3.36 -16.10 1.41
C ILE A 182 4.54 -15.95 2.38
N PRO A 183 4.50 -14.97 3.30
CA PRO A 183 5.58 -14.76 4.26
C PRO A 183 5.68 -15.93 5.24
N LYS A 184 6.88 -16.50 5.40
CA LYS A 184 7.18 -17.53 6.43
C LYS A 184 7.75 -16.93 7.72
N THR A 185 8.09 -15.66 7.69
CA THR A 185 8.61 -14.84 8.78
C THR A 185 8.00 -13.44 8.63
N ASP A 186 8.09 -12.60 9.67
CA ASP A 186 7.59 -11.23 9.62
C ASP A 186 8.20 -10.46 8.43
N LEU A 187 7.34 -9.83 7.62
CA LEU A 187 7.68 -9.07 6.42
C LEU A 187 7.26 -7.61 6.62
N TYR A 188 8.23 -6.68 6.62
CA TYR A 188 8.01 -5.26 6.97
C TYR A 188 7.88 -4.33 5.77
N TYR A 189 8.40 -4.78 4.62
CA TYR A 189 8.30 -4.11 3.34
C TYR A 189 8.26 -5.16 2.25
N VAL A 190 7.39 -4.95 1.28
CA VAL A 190 7.35 -5.70 0.05
C VAL A 190 6.91 -4.77 -1.06
N GLY A 191 7.63 -4.78 -2.17
CA GLY A 191 7.25 -3.98 -3.31
C GLY A 191 7.69 -4.63 -4.60
N TYR A 192 6.98 -4.29 -5.66
CA TYR A 192 7.35 -4.60 -7.02
C TYR A 192 7.09 -3.37 -7.89
N GLU A 193 7.89 -3.25 -8.94
CA GLU A 193 7.77 -2.21 -9.95
C GLU A 193 7.54 -2.89 -11.30
N THR A 194 6.54 -2.43 -12.03
CA THR A 194 6.35 -2.68 -13.46
C THR A 194 6.83 -1.45 -14.22
N ASN A 195 6.85 -1.49 -15.56
CA ASN A 195 7.44 -0.40 -16.35
C ASN A 195 6.88 1.00 -16.04
N ASP A 196 5.60 1.09 -15.68
CA ASP A 196 4.91 2.36 -15.42
C ASP A 196 4.28 2.46 -14.02
N ASP A 197 4.15 1.36 -13.29
CA ASP A 197 3.49 1.31 -11.98
C ASP A 197 4.41 0.74 -10.90
N TYR A 198 4.17 1.17 -9.65
CA TYR A 198 4.80 0.56 -8.49
C TYR A 198 3.75 0.22 -7.44
N VAL A 199 3.90 -0.94 -6.83
CA VAL A 199 3.09 -1.36 -5.69
C VAL A 199 4.05 -1.66 -4.56
N ALA A 200 3.83 -1.02 -3.41
CA ALA A 200 4.55 -1.34 -2.20
C ALA A 200 3.63 -1.38 -0.98
N VAL A 201 3.90 -2.33 -0.10
CA VAL A 201 3.21 -2.54 1.16
C VAL A 201 4.26 -2.55 2.26
N GLY A 202 4.08 -1.67 3.25
CA GLY A 202 5.02 -1.50 4.37
C GLY A 202 5.84 -0.22 4.27
N TYR A 203 6.83 -0.08 5.14
CA TYR A 203 7.66 1.12 5.21
C TYR A 203 9.03 0.80 4.62
N ASN A 204 9.31 1.32 3.41
CA ASN A 204 10.67 1.32 2.89
C ASN A 204 11.42 2.43 3.63
N VAL A 205 12.13 2.08 4.69
CA VAL A 205 13.20 2.94 5.18
C VAL A 205 14.35 2.63 4.23
N ASP A 206 14.73 3.58 3.38
CA ASP A 206 15.90 3.46 2.51
C ASP A 206 17.02 2.74 3.27
N ASP A 207 17.56 1.69 2.65
CA ASP A 207 18.59 0.85 3.22
C ASP A 207 19.77 1.74 3.70
N GLY A 208 19.85 1.95 5.02
CA GLY A 208 20.98 2.64 5.64
C GLY A 208 20.85 4.14 5.93
N ASP A 209 19.82 4.55 6.68
CA ASP A 209 19.97 5.79 7.46
C ASP A 209 21.07 5.58 8.51
N THR A 210 22.26 6.08 8.19
CA THR A 210 23.45 5.99 9.03
C THR A 210 23.54 7.24 9.87
N THR A 211 23.69 7.08 11.18
CA THR A 211 24.07 8.21 12.04
C THR A 211 25.50 8.04 12.48
N THR A 212 26.30 9.09 12.29
CA THR A 212 27.66 9.17 12.83
C THR A 212 27.58 9.81 14.21
N ASP A 213 28.06 9.12 15.25
CA ASP A 213 28.18 9.71 16.57
C ASP A 213 29.29 10.77 16.63
N SER A 214 29.41 11.48 17.76
CA SER A 214 30.43 12.51 17.97
C SER A 214 31.87 12.00 17.93
N ASP A 215 32.06 10.69 18.02
CA ASP A 215 33.36 10.01 18.01
C ASP A 215 33.70 9.41 16.62
N GLY A 216 32.81 9.59 15.64
CA GLY A 216 33.02 9.17 14.25
C GLY A 216 32.55 7.74 13.94
N ASN A 217 31.86 7.07 14.86
CA ASN A 217 31.35 5.71 14.61
C ASN A 217 30.05 5.78 13.80
N VAL A 218 29.99 4.98 12.73
CA VAL A 218 28.81 4.84 11.88
C VAL A 218 27.93 3.73 12.45
N THR A 219 26.74 4.09 12.93
CA THR A 219 25.74 3.10 13.37
C THR A 219 24.65 2.99 12.31
N VAL A 220 24.40 1.76 11.85
CA VAL A 220 23.25 1.43 11.00
C VAL A 220 22.00 1.44 11.89
N MET A 221 21.08 2.37 11.65
CA MET A 221 19.79 2.41 12.35
C MET A 221 18.93 1.24 11.84
N GLY A 222 18.91 0.14 12.59
CA GLY A 222 18.08 -1.02 12.24
C GLY A 222 16.58 -0.75 12.32
N GLN A 223 15.80 -1.43 11.48
CA GLN A 223 14.34 -1.32 11.27
C GLN A 223 13.44 -1.78 12.45
N SER A 224 13.93 -1.80 13.69
CA SER A 224 13.14 -2.28 14.83
C SER A 224 12.77 -1.13 15.78
N GLN A 225 11.48 -0.82 15.90
CA GLN A 225 10.97 -0.21 17.14
C GLN A 225 11.06 -1.28 18.23
N THR A 226 12.21 -1.41 18.88
CA THR A 226 12.34 -2.29 20.04
C THR A 226 11.66 -1.62 21.24
N GLN A 227 10.58 -2.23 21.75
CA GLN A 227 9.94 -1.79 22.98
C GLN A 227 10.97 -1.78 24.11
N GLN A 228 11.36 -0.59 24.55
CA GLN A 228 12.35 -0.41 25.61
C GLN A 228 11.75 -0.68 26.99
N VAL A 229 10.51 -0.19 27.18
CA VAL A 229 9.78 -0.26 28.45
C VAL A 229 8.30 -0.41 28.13
N ASP A 230 7.65 -1.32 28.84
CA ASP A 230 6.20 -1.37 29.01
C ASP A 230 5.92 -1.55 30.49
N ASP A 231 5.32 -0.52 31.08
CA ASP A 231 5.02 -0.46 32.49
C ASP A 231 3.52 -0.23 32.68
N PRO A 232 2.77 -1.22 33.22
CA PRO A 232 1.34 -1.09 33.45
C PRO A 232 0.99 -0.09 34.57
N CYS A 233 1.99 0.51 35.22
CA CYS A 233 1.87 1.46 36.32
C CYS A 233 1.04 0.90 37.49
N ASN A 234 1.12 -0.40 37.76
CA ASN A 234 0.40 -1.06 38.87
C ASN A 234 1.28 -1.31 40.10
N SER A 235 2.55 -0.85 40.06
CA SER A 235 3.53 -0.98 41.12
C SER A 235 4.49 0.21 41.10
N LEU A 236 5.08 0.54 42.25
CA LEU A 236 6.17 1.52 42.34
C LEU A 236 7.57 0.88 42.22
N ALA A 237 7.69 -0.42 41.92
CA ALA A 237 8.99 -1.10 41.87
C ALA A 237 9.96 -0.52 40.81
N THR A 238 9.41 -0.03 39.71
CA THR A 238 10.11 0.62 38.59
C THR A 238 10.10 2.15 38.70
N TRP A 239 9.59 2.70 39.80
CA TRP A 239 9.37 4.13 39.99
C TRP A 239 10.03 4.63 41.27
N ILE A 240 10.80 5.70 41.15
CA ILE A 240 11.43 6.37 42.28
C ILE A 240 10.58 7.57 42.66
N GLN A 241 10.20 7.66 43.93
CA GLN A 241 9.53 8.85 44.47
C GLN A 241 10.49 10.04 44.40
N CYS A 242 10.08 11.07 43.67
CA CYS A 242 10.84 12.31 43.55
C CYS A 242 10.68 13.11 44.85
N SER A 243 11.80 13.64 45.33
CA SER A 243 11.88 14.59 46.42
C SER A 243 13.03 15.57 46.13
N GLU A 244 13.09 16.67 46.88
CA GLU A 244 14.22 17.60 46.82
C GLU A 244 15.58 16.92 47.02
N ASN A 245 15.62 15.76 47.69
CA ASN A 245 16.85 15.06 48.09
C ASN A 245 17.18 13.80 47.28
N THR A 246 16.28 13.31 46.41
CA THR A 246 16.49 12.05 45.67
C THR A 246 16.77 12.30 44.19
N GLN A 247 15.92 13.07 43.51
CA GLN A 247 16.09 13.45 42.10
C GLN A 247 14.97 14.42 41.71
N ALA A 248 15.24 15.74 41.79
CA ALA A 248 14.28 16.76 41.38
C ALA A 248 14.57 17.19 39.94
N PHE A 249 13.62 17.01 39.03
CA PHE A 249 13.64 17.64 37.71
C PHE A 249 12.75 18.90 37.72
N PRO A 250 13.01 19.90 36.87
CA PRO A 250 12.18 21.10 36.81
C PRO A 250 10.74 20.75 36.39
N ILE A 251 9.77 20.98 37.27
CA ILE A 251 8.34 20.81 36.97
C ILE A 251 7.77 22.16 36.57
N TYR A 252 7.07 22.23 35.43
CA TYR A 252 6.47 23.47 34.95
C TYR A 252 5.47 24.02 35.97
N LYS A 253 5.79 25.21 36.52
CA LYS A 253 5.02 25.86 37.59
C LYS A 253 4.53 24.85 38.63
N GLY A 254 5.45 24.00 39.10
CA GLY A 254 5.16 22.89 40.01
C GLY A 254 6.16 22.79 41.15
N GLU A 255 5.68 22.35 42.31
CA GLU A 255 6.47 22.11 43.52
C GLU A 255 6.24 20.66 43.99
N LEU A 256 7.30 19.93 44.38
CA LEU A 256 7.20 18.55 44.88
C LEU A 256 6.71 18.55 46.32
N ASP A 257 5.57 17.89 46.60
CA ASP A 257 5.09 17.60 47.96
C ASP A 257 4.13 16.40 47.95
N GLY A 258 3.84 15.81 49.10
CA GLY A 258 2.95 14.64 49.20
C GLY A 258 3.60 13.34 48.76
N LYS A 259 2.78 12.31 48.51
CA LYS A 259 3.26 10.95 48.17
C LYS A 259 2.44 10.28 47.09
N SER A 260 3.07 9.40 46.31
CA SER A 260 2.40 8.51 45.35
C SER A 260 2.17 7.13 45.95
N ALA A 261 1.13 6.44 45.49
CA ALA A 261 0.87 5.04 45.76
C ALA A 261 0.42 4.33 44.46
N ALA A 262 0.79 3.06 44.33
CA ALA A 262 0.28 2.22 43.27
C ALA A 262 -1.05 1.55 43.68
N THR A 263 -1.93 1.38 42.70
CA THR A 263 -3.13 0.55 42.75
C THR A 263 -2.98 -0.62 41.78
N GLY A 264 -3.94 -1.54 41.73
CA GLY A 264 -3.90 -2.65 40.78
C GLY A 264 -3.87 -2.25 39.29
N THR A 265 -4.13 -0.98 38.96
CA THR A 265 -4.25 -0.51 37.56
C THR A 265 -3.59 0.84 37.26
N SER A 266 -3.03 1.54 38.27
CA SER A 266 -2.46 2.88 38.09
C SER A 266 -1.63 3.34 39.28
N ILE A 267 -0.69 4.26 39.05
CA ILE A 267 -0.07 5.08 40.09
C ILE A 267 -0.90 6.34 40.27
N MET A 268 -1.19 6.67 41.52
CA MET A 268 -1.98 7.84 41.91
C MET A 268 -1.44 8.47 43.18
N VAL A 269 -2.05 9.56 43.64
CA VAL A 269 -1.72 10.17 44.93
C VAL A 269 -2.06 9.20 46.07
N ALA A 270 -1.13 9.02 47.00
CA ALA A 270 -1.31 8.20 48.18
C ALA A 270 -2.42 8.75 49.07
N LYS A 271 -3.00 7.87 49.90
CA LYS A 271 -3.89 8.30 50.97
C LYS A 271 -3.14 8.39 52.29
N ASP A 272 -3.48 9.39 53.08
CA ASP A 272 -3.03 9.51 54.46
C ASP A 272 -3.76 8.53 55.38
N LYS A 273 -3.41 8.55 56.67
CA LYS A 273 -4.01 7.70 57.71
C LYS A 273 -5.52 7.94 57.91
N ASP A 274 -6.05 9.05 57.42
CA ASP A 274 -7.44 9.48 57.55
C ASP A 274 -8.22 9.29 56.23
N ASP A 275 -7.68 8.52 55.28
CA ASP A 275 -8.24 8.20 53.96
C ASP A 275 -8.36 9.41 52.99
N HIS A 276 -7.64 10.50 53.26
CA HIS A 276 -7.57 11.66 52.34
C HIS A 276 -6.35 11.58 51.43
N TYR A 277 -6.45 12.12 50.21
CA TYR A 277 -5.30 12.17 49.30
C TYR A 277 -4.21 13.12 49.82
N GLU A 278 -2.99 12.58 49.96
CA GLU A 278 -1.79 13.28 50.45
C GLU A 278 -1.14 14.08 49.29
N TRP A 279 -1.81 15.14 48.84
CA TRP A 279 -1.29 16.04 47.80
C TRP A 279 -0.11 16.91 48.27
N GLY A 280 0.12 17.00 49.57
CA GLY A 280 1.11 17.89 50.19
C GLY A 280 0.51 18.92 51.14
N SER A 281 1.34 19.84 51.61
CA SER A 281 1.02 20.76 52.70
C SER A 281 0.19 21.95 52.23
N ARG A 282 -1.07 22.03 52.68
CA ARG A 282 -1.98 23.13 52.32
C ARG A 282 -1.43 24.49 52.73
N GLY A 283 -1.42 25.45 51.80
CA GLY A 283 -1.01 26.83 52.04
C GLY A 283 0.50 27.08 52.05
N LYS A 284 1.31 26.05 51.83
CA LYS A 284 2.77 26.14 51.73
C LYS A 284 3.23 26.64 50.35
N HIS A 285 2.54 26.22 49.29
CA HIS A 285 2.96 26.39 47.90
C HIS A 285 2.20 27.53 47.20
N LYS A 286 2.89 28.22 46.27
CA LYS A 286 2.30 29.29 45.45
C LYS A 286 1.85 28.79 44.08
N ASN A 287 2.48 27.72 43.60
CA ASN A 287 2.20 27.08 42.32
C ASN A 287 1.42 25.76 42.52
N PHE A 288 1.22 25.00 41.43
CA PHE A 288 0.73 23.62 41.57
C PHE A 288 1.70 22.81 42.42
N TYR A 289 1.17 21.92 43.24
CA TYR A 289 2.00 21.03 44.06
C TYR A 289 1.38 19.64 44.11
N GLY A 290 2.22 18.64 44.30
CA GLY A 290 1.81 17.25 44.30
C GLY A 290 2.98 16.30 44.21
N PRO A 291 2.71 14.99 44.38
CA PRO A 291 3.77 14.00 44.32
C PRO A 291 4.19 13.78 42.87
N ALA A 292 5.47 13.49 42.67
CA ALA A 292 5.98 13.02 41.38
C ALA A 292 6.78 11.74 41.57
N VAL A 293 6.74 10.89 40.56
CA VAL A 293 7.54 9.68 40.45
C VAL A 293 8.28 9.68 39.13
N MET A 294 9.46 9.07 39.12
CA MET A 294 10.31 8.96 37.94
C MET A 294 10.65 7.51 37.68
N HIS A 295 10.47 7.07 36.43
CA HIS A 295 10.74 5.70 36.03
C HIS A 295 12.26 5.43 36.03
N ASN A 296 12.69 4.35 36.67
CA ASN A 296 14.11 4.02 36.85
C ASN A 296 14.71 3.19 35.70
N GLY A 297 13.87 2.74 34.76
CA GLY A 297 14.20 1.62 33.87
C GLY A 297 14.21 1.93 32.38
N LEU A 298 14.72 3.07 31.91
CA LEU A 298 15.01 3.22 30.47
C LEU A 298 16.42 2.66 30.20
N PRO A 299 16.58 1.43 29.65
CA PRO A 299 17.86 0.74 29.55
C PRO A 299 18.77 1.31 28.45
N LYS A 300 18.20 2.05 27.48
CA LYS A 300 18.91 2.66 26.37
C LYS A 300 18.27 3.99 25.98
N ILE A 301 19.10 4.99 25.71
CA ILE A 301 18.68 6.29 25.20
C ILE A 301 18.81 6.26 23.69
N THR A 302 17.71 6.53 22.98
CA THR A 302 17.67 6.55 21.53
C THR A 302 17.33 7.96 21.03
N PRO A 303 17.98 8.45 19.96
CA PRO A 303 17.66 9.76 19.39
C PRO A 303 16.26 9.79 18.76
N TYR A 304 15.76 8.62 18.36
CA TYR A 304 14.41 8.41 17.85
C TYR A 304 13.60 7.61 18.86
N TRP A 305 12.43 8.12 19.22
CA TRP A 305 11.60 7.53 20.26
C TRP A 305 10.12 7.67 19.91
N LYS A 306 9.33 6.71 20.39
CA LYS A 306 7.87 6.75 20.40
C LYS A 306 7.43 6.44 21.82
N VAL A 307 6.59 7.30 22.39
CA VAL A 307 6.08 7.16 23.76
C VAL A 307 4.57 7.14 23.72
N SER A 308 3.98 6.23 24.51
CA SER A 308 2.54 6.15 24.76
C SER A 308 2.33 6.21 26.27
N VAL A 309 1.48 7.14 26.73
CA VAL A 309 1.13 7.29 28.14
C VAL A 309 -0.38 7.42 28.25
N ARG A 310 -0.96 6.75 29.25
CA ARG A 310 -2.37 6.90 29.60
C ARG A 310 -2.51 7.75 30.85
N LEU A 311 -3.12 8.92 30.71
CA LEU A 311 -3.42 9.82 31.82
C LEU A 311 -4.93 9.79 32.11
N HIS A 312 -5.28 9.70 33.38
CA HIS A 312 -6.66 9.73 33.83
C HIS A 312 -6.86 10.92 34.78
N HIS A 313 -7.64 11.90 34.34
CA HIS A 313 -8.00 13.10 35.11
C HIS A 313 -9.52 13.16 35.21
N VAL A 314 -10.04 13.20 36.45
CA VAL A 314 -11.48 13.28 36.71
C VAL A 314 -11.76 14.36 37.72
N LYS A 315 -12.60 15.31 37.32
CA LYS A 315 -13.24 16.25 38.23
C LYS A 315 -14.52 15.61 38.78
N ARG A 316 -14.54 15.26 40.07
CA ARG A 316 -15.66 14.53 40.67
C ARG A 316 -16.90 15.39 40.94
N MET A 317 -16.78 16.73 41.05
CA MET A 317 -17.95 17.61 41.20
C MET A 317 -17.87 18.94 40.45
N LYS A 318 -19.01 19.40 39.92
CA LYS A 318 -19.19 20.67 39.17
C LYS A 318 -18.84 21.92 40.00
N ASN A 319 -19.04 21.87 41.32
CA ASN A 319 -18.88 23.01 42.24
C ASN A 319 -17.56 22.97 43.04
N GLU A 320 -16.70 21.98 42.81
CA GLU A 320 -15.39 21.94 43.44
C GLU A 320 -14.48 23.02 42.84
N ARG A 321 -13.99 23.90 43.73
CA ARG A 321 -13.00 24.94 43.42
C ARG A 321 -11.58 24.40 43.36
N ALA A 322 -11.38 23.13 43.72
CA ALA A 322 -10.11 22.46 43.60
C ALA A 322 -9.75 22.31 42.12
N MET A 323 -8.49 22.59 41.79
CA MET A 323 -7.92 22.43 40.46
C MET A 323 -6.93 21.28 40.52
N GLY A 324 -7.04 20.33 39.60
CA GLY A 324 -6.14 19.20 39.47
C GLY A 324 -5.32 19.28 38.19
N LYS A 325 -4.12 18.70 38.24
CA LYS A 325 -3.22 18.54 37.10
C LYS A 325 -2.56 17.17 37.15
N ILE A 326 -2.46 16.51 36.01
CA ILE A 326 -1.66 15.30 35.82
C ILE A 326 -0.78 15.49 34.59
N GLU A 327 0.51 15.19 34.73
CA GLU A 327 1.53 15.42 33.70
C GLU A 327 2.48 14.23 33.63
N ALA A 328 2.91 13.92 32.41
CA ALA A 328 4.06 13.07 32.12
C ALA A 328 5.16 13.92 31.49
N TYR A 329 6.36 13.78 32.02
CA TYR A 329 7.56 14.50 31.59
C TYR A 329 8.51 13.55 30.87
N LEU A 330 9.01 13.97 29.71
CA LEU A 330 10.08 13.31 28.99
C LEU A 330 11.40 13.96 29.40
N LEU A 331 12.36 13.15 29.82
CA LEU A 331 13.67 13.60 30.26
C LEU A 331 14.74 13.16 29.26
N ASP A 332 15.76 14.00 29.05
CA ASP A 332 16.96 13.65 28.31
C ASP A 332 17.96 12.85 29.18
N ASN A 333 19.10 12.46 28.60
CA ASN A 333 20.17 11.72 29.30
C ASN A 333 20.71 12.45 30.54
N ASN A 334 20.58 13.77 30.60
CA ASN A 334 21.07 14.59 31.70
C ASN A 334 19.98 14.88 32.74
N GLY A 335 18.77 14.33 32.57
CA GLY A 335 17.62 14.58 33.43
C GLY A 335 16.93 15.93 33.17
N ASN A 336 17.25 16.63 32.07
CA ASN A 336 16.54 17.83 31.69
C ASN A 336 15.22 17.46 31.01
N VAL A 337 14.18 18.26 31.24
CA VAL A 337 12.91 18.06 30.54
C VAL A 337 13.06 18.44 29.07
N CYS A 338 12.75 17.50 28.18
CA CYS A 338 12.72 17.70 26.73
C CYS A 338 11.28 17.66 26.15
N GLY A 339 10.29 17.25 26.96
CA GLY A 339 8.89 17.21 26.58
C GLY A 339 7.96 17.12 27.78
N ARG A 340 6.74 17.60 27.62
CA ARG A 340 5.66 17.48 28.61
C ARG A 340 4.34 17.20 27.92
N MET A 341 3.54 16.34 28.54
CA MET A 341 2.16 16.08 28.12
C MET A 341 1.29 15.94 29.36
N GLY A 342 0.04 16.40 29.29
CA GLY A 342 -0.79 16.41 30.47
C GLY A 342 -2.22 16.86 30.25
N ILE A 343 -2.98 16.75 31.34
CA ILE A 343 -4.34 17.28 31.47
C ILE A 343 -4.38 18.14 32.72
N GLU A 344 -4.85 19.38 32.61
CA GLU A 344 -4.97 20.28 33.75
C GLU A 344 -6.26 21.09 33.73
N ASP A 345 -6.76 21.44 34.92
CA ASP A 345 -7.83 22.41 35.05
C ASP A 345 -7.28 23.81 34.76
N TYR A 346 -7.72 24.46 33.68
CA TYR A 346 -7.22 25.78 33.28
C TYR A 346 -7.52 26.87 34.32
N SER A 347 -8.72 26.84 34.88
CA SER A 347 -9.15 27.74 35.95
C SER A 347 -10.28 27.11 36.74
N MET A 348 -10.56 27.68 37.92
CA MET A 348 -11.73 27.28 38.72
C MET A 348 -12.99 27.26 37.86
N GLY A 349 -13.70 26.13 37.86
CA GLY A 349 -14.98 25.96 37.16
C GLY A 349 -14.92 25.80 35.63
N ARG A 350 -13.74 25.78 35.00
CA ARG A 350 -13.59 25.53 33.56
C ARG A 350 -13.35 24.05 33.25
N TYR A 351 -13.48 23.72 31.97
CA TYR A 351 -13.14 22.39 31.46
C TYR A 351 -11.63 22.16 31.54
N PRO A 352 -11.19 20.91 31.77
CA PRO A 352 -9.79 20.55 31.68
C PRO A 352 -9.26 20.80 30.26
N ARG A 353 -7.98 21.16 30.16
CA ARG A 353 -7.24 21.26 28.90
C ARG A 353 -6.22 20.14 28.79
N ALA A 354 -6.08 19.58 27.59
CA ALA A 354 -5.01 18.65 27.25
C ALA A 354 -3.91 19.39 26.50
N PHE A 355 -2.66 19.06 26.78
CA PHE A 355 -1.51 19.64 26.08
C PHE A 355 -0.42 18.61 25.82
N ILE A 356 0.32 18.84 24.73
CA ILE A 356 1.56 18.13 24.37
C ILE A 356 2.52 19.19 23.85
N GLN A 357 3.68 19.31 24.51
CA GLN A 357 4.71 20.29 24.18
C GLN A 357 6.10 19.62 24.20
N LEU A 358 6.95 19.99 23.27
CA LEU A 358 8.34 19.51 23.15
C LEU A 358 9.29 20.70 23.23
N GLY A 359 10.35 20.63 24.01
CA GLY A 359 11.24 21.76 24.24
C GLY A 359 12.04 21.62 25.52
N ASN A 360 12.93 22.57 25.77
CA ASN A 360 13.89 22.52 26.88
C ASN A 360 13.60 23.53 27.99
N ASN A 361 12.65 24.45 27.78
CA ASN A 361 12.21 25.40 28.79
C ASN A 361 10.76 25.80 28.57
N PHE A 362 9.86 25.29 29.41
CA PHE A 362 8.42 25.55 29.33
C PHE A 362 7.97 26.77 30.16
N ASP A 363 8.79 27.22 31.12
CA ASP A 363 8.53 28.41 31.95
C ASP A 363 8.91 29.73 31.27
N SER A 364 9.61 29.64 30.14
CA SER A 364 10.02 30.76 29.31
C SER A 364 8.80 31.50 28.71
N SER A 365 8.85 32.84 28.74
CA SER A 365 7.91 33.71 28.01
C SER A 365 8.22 33.80 26.51
N ASN A 366 9.30 33.14 26.06
CA ASN A 366 9.71 33.08 24.67
C ASN A 366 9.11 31.82 24.02
N SER A 367 8.28 32.00 23.00
CA SER A 367 7.68 30.92 22.23
C SER A 367 8.69 30.06 21.47
N ASP A 368 9.95 30.50 21.34
CA ASP A 368 10.98 29.76 20.62
C ASP A 368 11.62 28.64 21.45
N SER A 369 11.32 28.54 22.76
CA SER A 369 11.91 27.53 23.65
C SER A 369 11.15 26.19 23.70
N TYR A 370 9.95 26.13 23.11
CA TYR A 370 9.17 24.91 22.99
C TYR A 370 8.19 24.94 21.80
N LEU A 371 7.98 23.78 21.19
CA LEU A 371 6.95 23.51 20.21
C LEU A 371 5.70 22.96 20.90
N THR A 372 4.53 23.51 20.57
CA THR A 372 3.23 22.98 21.04
C THR A 372 2.60 22.14 19.94
N LEU A 373 2.40 20.85 20.20
CA LEU A 373 1.77 19.90 19.28
C LEU A 373 0.27 19.77 19.52
N LEU A 374 -0.15 19.84 20.78
CA LEU A 374 -1.53 19.82 21.21
C LEU A 374 -1.71 20.85 22.32
N PHE A 375 -2.78 21.63 22.24
CA PHE A 375 -3.22 22.50 23.31
C PHE A 375 -4.69 22.80 23.09
N ASP A 376 -5.56 22.00 23.70
CA ASP A 376 -6.99 22.08 23.46
C ASP A 376 -7.77 21.94 24.76
N GLU A 377 -8.91 22.63 24.85
CA GLU A 377 -9.81 22.58 25.99
C GLU A 377 -10.92 21.57 25.70
N GLY A 378 -11.31 20.78 26.71
CA GLY A 378 -12.51 19.96 26.61
C GLY A 378 -13.71 20.85 26.21
N ASN A 379 -14.34 20.49 25.09
CA ASN A 379 -15.24 21.35 24.31
C ASN A 379 -16.14 22.28 25.14
N GLY A 380 -15.77 23.56 25.23
CA GLY A 380 -16.57 24.60 25.89
C GLY A 380 -17.77 25.09 25.07
N GLN A 381 -17.93 24.63 23.82
CA GLN A 381 -19.03 25.00 22.92
C GLN A 381 -19.26 23.89 21.88
N GLN A 382 -20.51 23.41 21.71
CA GLN A 382 -20.99 23.17 20.35
C GLN A 382 -20.73 24.47 19.58
N LYS A 383 -19.66 24.54 18.80
CA LYS A 383 -19.48 25.64 17.87
C LYS A 383 -20.54 25.47 16.79
N GLN A 384 -21.69 26.14 16.96
CA GLN A 384 -22.58 26.38 15.85
C GLN A 384 -21.80 27.21 14.81
N ASN A 385 -21.67 26.67 13.60
CA ASN A 385 -21.25 27.35 12.38
C ASN A 385 -19.85 28.00 12.39
N GLU A 386 -18.79 27.20 12.47
CA GLU A 386 -17.51 27.60 11.84
C GLU A 386 -17.25 26.74 10.61
N ALA A 387 -17.09 27.41 9.46
CA ALA A 387 -16.72 26.75 8.21
C ALA A 387 -15.36 26.05 8.33
N THR A 388 -15.23 24.93 7.63
CA THR A 388 -14.00 24.10 7.54
C THR A 388 -12.76 24.96 7.34
N LYS A 389 -11.82 24.93 8.29
CA LYS A 389 -10.53 25.60 8.15
C LYS A 389 -9.53 24.69 7.44
N HIS A 390 -9.19 25.03 6.21
CA HIS A 390 -8.07 24.41 5.50
C HIS A 390 -6.74 24.99 5.99
N VAL A 391 -5.86 24.14 6.53
CA VAL A 391 -4.48 24.51 6.86
C VAL A 391 -3.62 24.22 5.63
N LYS A 392 -2.97 25.25 5.07
CA LYS A 392 -1.99 25.07 3.99
C LYS A 392 -0.67 24.57 4.60
N VAL A 393 -0.31 23.33 4.32
CA VAL A 393 1.03 22.81 4.57
C VAL A 393 1.93 23.25 3.42
N SER A 394 3.04 23.93 3.73
CA SER A 394 4.02 24.37 2.72
C SER A 394 5.18 23.38 2.67
N TYR A 395 5.41 22.74 1.53
CA TYR A 395 6.60 21.92 1.31
C TYR A 395 7.78 22.82 0.90
N THR A 396 8.93 22.66 1.57
CA THR A 396 10.17 23.36 1.21
C THR A 396 10.77 22.71 -0.03
N LYS A 397 10.56 23.30 -1.21
CA LYS A 397 11.25 22.87 -2.43
C LYS A 397 12.64 23.52 -2.45
N THR A 398 13.71 22.74 -2.38
CA THR A 398 15.07 23.24 -2.59
C THR A 398 15.21 23.67 -4.05
N VAL A 399 15.52 24.95 -4.29
CA VAL A 399 15.76 25.49 -5.63
C VAL A 399 17.22 25.87 -5.76
N THR A 400 17.93 25.24 -6.70
CA THR A 400 19.33 25.57 -7.02
C THR A 400 19.37 26.86 -7.85
N VAL A 401 19.77 27.97 -7.24
CA VAL A 401 19.88 29.26 -7.95
C VAL A 401 21.31 29.46 -8.46
N LYS A 402 21.50 29.64 -9.78
CA LYS A 402 22.78 30.07 -10.35
C LYS A 402 23.11 31.50 -9.89
N LYS A 403 24.16 31.66 -9.07
CA LYS A 403 24.68 32.97 -8.64
C LYS A 403 25.14 33.79 -9.86
N LYS A 404 24.51 34.95 -10.10
CA LYS A 404 25.10 36.02 -10.94
C LYS A 404 26.07 36.85 -10.12
N THR A 405 27.32 36.94 -10.58
CA THR A 405 28.39 37.75 -10.00
C THR A 405 28.01 39.23 -10.01
N ALA A 406 27.97 39.88 -8.85
CA ALA A 406 27.65 41.30 -8.72
C ALA A 406 28.83 42.19 -9.17
N LYS A 407 28.58 43.11 -10.11
CA LYS A 407 29.49 44.22 -10.43
C LYS A 407 29.55 45.22 -9.26
N LYS A 408 30.75 45.43 -8.70
CA LYS A 408 31.05 46.46 -7.68
C LYS A 408 30.65 47.86 -8.17
N LYS A 409 29.77 48.55 -7.44
CA LYS A 409 29.51 49.99 -7.60
C LYS A 409 30.61 50.80 -6.90
N LYS A 410 31.28 51.68 -7.64
CA LYS A 410 32.21 52.71 -7.14
C LYS A 410 31.47 53.71 -6.26
N THR A 411 31.94 53.91 -5.03
CA THR A 411 31.50 54.96 -4.11
C THR A 411 32.16 56.28 -4.47
N THR A 412 31.38 57.30 -4.82
CA THR A 412 31.88 58.68 -5.01
C THR A 412 31.89 59.40 -3.66
N LYS A 413 33.08 59.76 -3.17
CA LYS A 413 33.26 60.62 -1.98
C LYS A 413 32.80 62.05 -2.30
N LYS A 414 31.89 62.60 -1.49
CA LYS A 414 31.63 64.04 -1.42
C LYS A 414 32.85 64.73 -0.78
N LYS A 415 33.54 65.59 -1.54
CA LYS A 415 34.50 66.56 -0.99
C LYS A 415 33.74 67.76 -0.42
N LYS A 416 34.18 68.23 0.75
CA LYS A 416 34.05 69.65 1.14
C LYS A 416 35.05 70.46 0.31
#